data_AF-A0AAV6BEZ5-F1
#
_entry.id   AF-A0AAV6BEZ5-F1
#
_cell.length_a   1.000
_cell.length_b   1.000
_cell.length_c   1.000
_cell.angle_alpha   90.00
_cell.angle_beta   90.00
_cell.angle_gamma   90.00
#
_symmetry.space_group_name_H-M   'P 1'
#
loop_
_entity.id
_entity.type
_entity.pdbx_description
1 polymer ?
#
loop_
_entity_poly.entity_id
_entity_poly.type
_entity_poly.pdbx_seq_one_letter_code
_entity_poly.pdbx_strand_id
1 'polypeptide(L)'
;PKVDGLEVLQTIKSDEKLKIIPVVVLTSSREERDMVASYKLGVNAYVVKPVDFHEFVNAIKELGVFWAIINEPPPGSMKRTPV
;
A
#
# COMPACT_ATOMS: atom_id res chain seq x y z
N PRO A 1 -17.35 3.81 -7.87
CA PRO A 1 -16.85 2.49 -7.39
C PRO A 1 -17.91 1.82 -6.52
N LYS A 2 -18.02 0.48 -6.52
CA LYS A 2 -19.06 -0.25 -5.76
C LYS A 2 -18.63 -0.72 -4.37
N VAL A 3 -17.32 -0.69 -4.06
CA VAL A 3 -16.74 -1.12 -2.77
C VAL A 3 -15.72 -0.06 -2.33
N ASP A 4 -15.69 0.24 -1.03
CA ASP A 4 -14.79 1.23 -0.44
C ASP A 4 -13.39 0.65 -0.15
N GLY A 5 -12.34 1.47 -0.31
CA GLY A 5 -10.96 1.05 -0.10
C GLY A 5 -10.66 0.67 1.36
N LEU A 6 -11.29 1.34 2.33
CA LEU A 6 -11.17 1.01 3.75
C LEU A 6 -11.82 -0.35 4.08
N GLU A 7 -12.95 -0.67 3.45
CA GLU A 7 -13.63 -1.96 3.60
C GLU A 7 -12.76 -3.11 3.07
N VAL A 8 -12.10 -2.89 1.93
CA VAL A 8 -11.13 -3.84 1.37
C VAL A 8 -9.93 -4.01 2.32
N LEU A 9 -9.38 -2.91 2.83
CA LEU A 9 -8.25 -2.95 3.78
C LEU A 9 -8.64 -3.73 5.05
N GLN A 10 -9.82 -3.47 5.59
CA GLN A 10 -10.33 -4.17 6.77
C GLN A 10 -10.51 -5.66 6.50
N THR A 11 -11.01 -6.03 5.33
CA THR A 11 -11.16 -7.44 4.92
C THR A 11 -9.81 -8.14 4.84
N ILE A 12 -8.82 -7.52 4.20
CA ILE A 12 -7.45 -8.07 4.09
C ILE A 12 -6.81 -8.22 5.46
N LYS A 13 -6.95 -7.22 6.34
CA LYS A 13 -6.28 -7.19 7.64
C LYS A 13 -6.96 -8.06 8.70
N SER A 14 -8.20 -8.46 8.47
CA SER A 14 -8.94 -9.39 9.33
C SER A 14 -8.73 -10.87 8.96
N ASP A 15 -8.23 -11.16 7.76
CA ASP A 15 -7.95 -12.52 7.31
C ASP A 15 -6.55 -12.97 7.75
N GLU A 16 -6.45 -14.09 8.48
CA GLU A 16 -5.18 -14.62 9.02
C GLU A 16 -4.11 -14.88 7.96
N LYS A 17 -4.50 -15.26 6.74
CA LYS A 17 -3.59 -15.55 5.63
C LYS A 17 -3.18 -14.28 4.90
N LEU A 18 -4.09 -13.30 4.80
CA LEU A 18 -3.87 -12.09 4.01
C LEU A 18 -3.28 -10.93 4.82
N LYS A 19 -3.49 -10.88 6.14
CA LYS A 19 -3.06 -9.75 6.99
C LYS A 19 -1.55 -9.47 6.94
N ILE A 20 -0.77 -10.50 6.60
CA ILE A 20 0.69 -10.42 6.45
C ILE A 20 1.13 -9.64 5.20
N ILE A 21 0.25 -9.53 4.19
CA ILE A 21 0.55 -8.83 2.94
C ILE A 21 0.75 -7.34 3.24
N PRO A 22 1.88 -6.73 2.82
CA PRO A 22 2.07 -5.30 2.94
C PRO A 22 1.07 -4.56 2.06
N VAL A 23 0.36 -3.58 2.63
CA VAL A 23 -0.61 -2.76 1.91
C VAL A 23 -0.14 -1.32 1.88
N VAL A 24 -0.20 -0.69 0.71
CA VAL A 24 0.04 0.73 0.51
C VAL A 24 -1.25 1.37 0.01
N VAL A 25 -1.76 2.37 0.73
CA VAL A 25 -2.96 3.10 0.31
C VAL A 25 -2.55 4.26 -0.58
N LEU A 26 -3.20 4.39 -1.74
CA LEU A 26 -3.00 5.46 -2.73
C LEU A 26 -4.30 6.25 -2.92
N THR A 27 -4.35 7.49 -2.44
CA THR A 27 -5.59 8.31 -2.43
C THR A 27 -5.38 9.70 -3.05
N SER A 28 -6.42 10.30 -3.61
CA SER A 28 -6.37 11.71 -4.06
C SER A 28 -6.64 12.73 -2.95
N SER A 29 -7.24 12.32 -1.83
CA SER A 29 -7.56 13.21 -0.72
C SER A 29 -6.49 13.15 0.37
N ARG A 30 -6.33 14.25 1.11
CA ARG A 30 -5.55 14.30 2.36
C ARG A 30 -6.45 14.25 3.57
N GLU A 31 -7.59 13.53 3.48
CA GLU A 31 -8.52 13.46 4.59
C GLU A 31 -7.86 12.73 5.76
N GLU A 32 -7.60 13.49 6.83
CA GLU A 32 -6.88 13.01 8.01
C GLU A 32 -7.61 11.81 8.65
N ARG A 33 -8.95 11.79 8.59
CA ARG A 33 -9.76 10.68 9.10
C ARG A 33 -9.44 9.37 8.39
N ASP A 34 -9.38 9.36 7.07
CA ASP A 34 -9.10 8.17 6.27
C ASP A 34 -7.65 7.69 6.44
N MET A 35 -6.73 8.64 6.56
CA MET A 35 -5.32 8.35 6.83
C MET A 35 -5.17 7.65 8.20
N VAL A 36 -5.74 8.24 9.26
CA VAL A 36 -5.69 7.68 10.61
C VAL A 36 -6.40 6.32 10.66
N ALA A 37 -7.57 6.18 10.02
CA ALA A 37 -8.28 4.90 9.94
C ALA A 37 -7.43 3.81 9.26
N SER A 38 -6.76 4.15 8.15
CA SER A 38 -5.88 3.22 7.42
C SER A 38 -4.70 2.75 8.28
N TYR A 39 -4.06 3.66 9.02
CA TYR A 39 -2.98 3.29 9.95
C TYR A 39 -3.46 2.44 11.11
N LYS A 40 -4.64 2.70 11.67
CA LYS A 40 -5.24 1.86 12.72
C LYS A 40 -5.51 0.43 12.24
N LEU A 41 -5.76 0.23 10.94
CA LEU A 41 -5.95 -1.09 10.33
C LEU A 41 -4.62 -1.79 9.97
N GLY A 42 -3.47 -1.14 10.15
CA GLY A 42 -2.16 -1.76 9.90
C GLY A 42 -1.71 -1.68 8.43
N VAL A 43 -2.01 -0.57 7.75
CA VAL A 43 -1.37 -0.23 6.48
C VAL A 43 0.13 0.05 6.68
N ASN A 44 0.95 -0.27 5.67
CA ASN A 44 2.39 -0.08 5.72
C ASN A 44 2.81 1.33 5.26
N ALA A 45 2.04 1.93 4.35
CA ALA A 45 2.25 3.29 3.89
C ALA A 45 0.96 3.92 3.36
N TYR A 46 0.88 5.24 3.47
CA TYR A 46 -0.20 6.05 2.91
C TYR A 46 0.41 7.09 1.98
N VAL A 47 0.01 7.07 0.71
CA VAL A 47 0.55 7.90 -0.36
C VAL A 47 -0.58 8.72 -0.95
N VAL A 48 -0.41 10.03 -0.90
CA VAL A 48 -1.31 10.96 -1.59
C VAL A 48 -0.88 10.99 -3.05
N LYS A 49 -1.79 10.67 -3.96
CA LYS A 49 -1.58 10.75 -5.41
C LYS A 49 -1.08 12.16 -5.72
N PRO A 50 0.13 12.30 -6.27
CA PRO A 50 0.57 13.59 -6.75
C PRO A 50 -0.33 13.99 -7.91
N VAL A 51 -0.55 15.30 -8.03
CA VAL A 51 -1.39 15.88 -9.07
C VAL A 51 -0.71 15.71 -10.43
N ASP A 52 0.63 15.70 -10.45
CA ASP A 52 1.43 15.50 -11.64
C ASP A 52 1.75 14.02 -11.91
N PHE A 53 1.64 13.62 -13.17
CA PHE A 53 1.85 12.25 -13.61
C PHE A 53 3.32 11.80 -13.50
N HIS A 54 4.29 12.70 -13.75
CA HIS A 54 5.70 12.36 -13.62
C HIS A 54 6.06 12.16 -12.15
N GLU A 55 5.55 12.99 -11.25
CA GLU A 55 5.70 12.78 -9.81
C GLU A 55 5.10 11.44 -9.37
N PHE A 56 3.94 11.06 -9.92
CA PHE A 56 3.32 9.76 -9.62
C PHE A 56 4.20 8.61 -10.06
N VAL A 57 4.69 8.64 -11.31
CA VAL A 57 5.57 7.59 -11.84
C VAL A 57 6.87 7.50 -11.03
N ASN A 58 7.44 8.63 -10.61
CA ASN A 58 8.65 8.64 -9.79
C ASN A 58 8.39 8.04 -8.39
N ALA A 59 7.30 8.44 -7.72
CA ALA A 59 6.93 7.87 -6.42
C ALA A 59 6.71 6.34 -6.51
N ILE A 60 6.03 5.86 -7.56
CA ILE A 60 5.83 4.41 -7.76
C ILE A 60 7.15 3.69 -8.05
N LYS A 61 8.07 4.29 -8.81
CA LYS A 61 9.40 3.72 -9.05
C LYS A 61 10.19 3.59 -7.75
N GLU A 62 10.20 4.62 -6.91
CA GLU A 62 10.90 4.61 -5.63
C GLU A 62 10.34 3.55 -4.68
N LEU A 63 9.01 3.46 -4.57
CA LEU A 63 8.33 2.42 -3.80
C LEU A 63 8.68 1.02 -4.35
N GLY A 64 8.65 0.86 -5.68
CA GLY A 64 9.02 -0.38 -6.35
C GLY A 64 10.45 -0.81 -6.04
N VAL A 65 11.41 0.11 -6.10
CA VAL A 65 12.82 -0.13 -5.75
C VAL A 65 12.97 -0.54 -4.29
N PHE A 66 12.32 0.19 -3.38
CA PHE A 66 12.34 -0.15 -1.95
C PHE A 66 11.84 -1.57 -1.72
N TRP A 67 10.67 -1.94 -2.24
CA TRP A 67 10.10 -3.28 -2.01
C TRP A 67 10.82 -4.40 -2.76
N ALA A 68 11.40 -4.13 -3.92
CA ALA A 68 12.07 -5.15 -4.74
C ALA A 68 13.51 -5.42 -4.30
N ILE A 69 14.25 -4.38 -3.90
CA ILE A 69 15.70 -4.46 -3.68
C ILE A 69 16.06 -4.41 -2.20
N ILE A 70 15.36 -3.58 -1.42
CA ILE A 70 15.76 -3.27 -0.03
C ILE A 70 14.95 -4.07 0.98
N ASN A 71 13.63 -4.18 0.78
CA ASN A 71 12.73 -4.79 1.75
C ASN A 71 12.85 -6.32 1.76
N GLU A 72 12.82 -6.91 2.95
CA GLU A 72 12.58 -8.35 3.11
C GLU A 72 11.06 -8.60 3.12
N PRO A 73 10.51 -9.33 2.14
CA PRO A 73 9.08 -9.58 2.11
C PRO A 73 8.69 -10.61 3.18
N PRO A 74 7.42 -10.64 3.60
CA PRO A 74 6.98 -11.60 4.60
C PRO A 74 7.16 -13.04 4.12
N PRO A 75 7.36 -14.00 5.05
CA PRO A 75 7.46 -15.42 4.72
C PRO A 75 6.30 -15.88 3.83
N GLY A 76 6.61 -16.61 2.75
CA GLY A 76 5.62 -17.08 1.78
C GLY A 76 5.35 -16.11 0.62
N SER A 77 5.90 -14.91 0.63
CA SER A 77 5.89 -13.99 -0.51
C SER A 77 7.09 -14.24 -1.44
N MET A 78 6.87 -14.45 -2.74
CA MET A 78 7.98 -14.60 -3.69
C MET A 78 8.71 -13.26 -3.88
N LYS A 79 10.02 -13.22 -3.59
CA LYS A 79 10.91 -12.23 -4.21
C LYS A 79 10.94 -12.54 -5.71
N ARG A 80 10.22 -11.78 -6.52
CA ARG A 80 10.49 -11.78 -7.97
C ARG A 80 11.82 -11.07 -8.16
N THR A 81 12.88 -11.83 -8.38
CA THR A 81 14.15 -11.28 -8.85
C THR A 81 13.86 -10.55 -10.16
N PRO A 82 14.14 -9.25 -10.29
CA PRO A 82 14.00 -8.58 -11.57
C PRO A 82 14.97 -9.24 -12.56
N VAL A 83 14.44 -9.67 -13.71
CA VAL A 83 15.22 -10.11 -14.88
C VAL A 83 15.73 -8.91 -15.66
#